data_AF-A0A433DC22-F1
#
_entry.id   AF-A0A433DC22-F1
#
_cell.length_a   1.000
_cell.length_b   1.000
_cell.length_c   1.000
_cell.angle_alpha   90.00
_cell.angle_beta   90.00
_cell.angle_gamma   90.00
#
_symmetry.space_group_name_H-M   'P 1'
#
loop_
_entity.id
_entity.type
_entity.pdbx_description
1 polymer ?
#
loop_
_entity_poly.entity_id
_entity_poly.type
_entity_poly.pdbx_seq_one_letter_code
_entity_poly.pdbx_strand_id
1 'polypeptide(L)'
;MGVTCPTRESHAHLQKYPSVIRWVDAKGMPTFSSIVDNVTKLLHGRHAGRWNMTCKVFRDTNPVQKTGTGKFMYQVALSQHPRHVYCMVDGSVLVEADKELENVLGKLKNLWVMRQSVPVEV
;
A
#
# COMPACT_ATOMS: atom_id res chain seq x y z
N MET A 1 22.08 39.71 -38.45
CA MET A 1 20.75 39.15 -38.14
C MET A 1 20.98 37.66 -37.89
N GLY A 2 21.12 37.15 -36.66
CA GLY A 2 20.05 36.97 -35.66
C GLY A 2 19.02 35.99 -36.25
N VAL A 3 18.75 34.76 -35.77
CA VAL A 3 18.69 34.21 -34.42
C VAL A 3 18.86 32.68 -34.46
N THR A 4 19.32 32.15 -33.32
CA THR A 4 19.67 30.79 -32.90
C THR A 4 18.55 29.74 -32.82
N CYS A 5 18.95 28.48 -33.02
CA CYS A 5 18.56 27.20 -32.39
C CYS A 5 17.06 26.79 -32.25
N PRO A 6 16.70 25.55 -32.67
CA PRO A 6 15.50 24.87 -32.19
C PRO A 6 15.84 24.07 -30.92
N THR A 7 15.56 24.62 -29.74
CA THR A 7 15.46 23.79 -28.52
C THR A 7 14.15 23.02 -28.59
N ARG A 8 14.25 21.79 -29.10
CA ARG A 8 13.25 20.75 -28.92
C ARG A 8 13.26 20.41 -27.43
N GLU A 9 12.39 21.05 -26.66
CA GLU A 9 12.13 20.68 -25.27
C GLU A 9 11.67 19.22 -25.26
N SER A 10 12.61 18.32 -24.98
CA SER A 10 12.32 16.97 -24.54
C SER A 10 11.62 17.08 -23.20
N HIS A 11 10.29 17.17 -23.22
CA HIS A 11 9.44 16.89 -22.08
C HIS A 11 9.79 15.48 -21.60
N ALA A 12 10.67 15.43 -20.58
CA ALA A 12 10.88 14.23 -19.81
C ALA A 12 9.51 13.85 -19.23
N HIS A 13 8.93 12.78 -19.77
CA HIS A 13 7.77 12.13 -19.20
C HIS A 13 8.21 11.60 -17.84
N LEU A 14 8.06 12.42 -16.79
CA LEU A 14 8.27 12.01 -15.41
C LEU A 14 7.26 10.91 -15.13
N GLN A 15 7.71 9.66 -15.31
CA GLN A 15 6.95 8.48 -14.98
C GLN A 15 6.76 8.51 -13.46
N LYS A 16 5.59 8.96 -13.03
CA LYS A 16 5.20 8.99 -11.63
C LYS A 16 4.94 7.56 -11.19
N TYR A 17 5.92 6.96 -10.55
CA TYR A 17 5.72 5.70 -9.84
C TYR A 17 5.00 6.00 -8.51
N PRO A 18 3.93 5.26 -8.19
CA PRO A 18 3.33 5.36 -6.87
C PRO A 18 4.36 4.95 -5.80
N SER A 19 4.51 5.75 -4.76
CA SER A 19 5.39 5.47 -3.62
C SER A 19 4.60 5.46 -2.32
N VAL A 20 5.01 4.60 -1.39
CA VAL A 20 4.41 4.50 -0.06
C VAL A 20 5.48 4.85 0.97
N ILE A 21 5.14 5.79 1.86
CA ILE A 21 6.03 6.23 2.94
C ILE A 21 5.39 5.84 4.27
N ARG A 22 6.15 5.11 5.10
CA ARG A 22 5.78 4.84 6.48
C ARG A 22 6.64 5.68 7.40
N TRP A 23 6.01 6.59 8.14
CA TRP A 23 6.69 7.35 9.19
C TRP A 23 6.58 6.57 10.51
N VAL A 24 7.70 6.02 10.97
CA VAL A 24 7.74 5.16 12.18
C VAL A 24 7.66 5.99 13.47
N ASP A 25 8.28 7.17 13.50
CA ASP A 25 8.39 8.02 14.69
C ASP A 25 7.33 9.14 14.77
N ALA A 26 6.19 8.98 14.08
CA ALA A 26 5.14 9.98 14.09
C ALA A 26 4.52 10.13 15.49
N LYS A 27 4.35 11.36 15.98
CA LYS A 27 3.77 11.65 17.30
C LYS A 27 2.24 11.75 17.25
N GLY A 28 1.60 10.94 16.39
CA GLY A 28 0.16 10.93 16.17
C GLY A 28 -0.36 12.15 15.39
N MET A 29 -1.57 12.60 15.74
CA MET A 29 -2.30 13.65 15.01
C MET A 29 -1.55 14.97 14.82
N PRO A 30 -0.79 15.51 15.80
CA PRO A 30 -0.08 16.78 15.61
C PRO A 30 0.91 16.76 14.42
N THR A 31 1.65 15.66 14.28
CA THR A 31 2.58 15.49 13.15
C THR A 31 1.81 15.37 11.83
N PHE A 32 0.71 14.61 11.82
CA PHE A 32 -0.15 14.48 10.64
C PHE A 32 -0.76 15.82 10.21
N SER A 33 -1.32 16.60 11.15
CA SER A 33 -1.91 17.91 10.86
C SER A 33 -0.90 18.89 10.28
N SER A 34 0.35 18.89 10.76
CA SER A 34 1.43 19.73 10.19
C SER A 34 1.73 19.37 8.73
N ILE A 35 1.73 18.09 8.38
CA ILE A 35 1.90 17.65 6.99
C ILE A 35 0.73 18.11 6.13
N VAL A 36 -0.51 17.89 6.60
CA VAL A 36 -1.73 18.31 5.89
C VAL A 36 -1.71 19.81 5.62
N ASP A 37 -1.35 20.60 6.63
CA ASP A 37 -1.22 22.05 6.52
C ASP A 37 -0.18 22.47 5.49
N ASN A 38 1.01 21.87 5.52
CA ASN A 38 2.08 22.18 4.56
C ASN A 38 1.71 21.79 3.13
N VAL A 39 1.09 20.61 2.94
CA VAL A 39 0.64 20.17 1.61
C VAL A 39 -0.47 21.08 1.07
N THR A 40 -1.41 21.49 1.93
CA THR A 40 -2.52 22.35 1.51
C THR A 40 -2.05 23.78 1.22
N LYS A 41 -1.22 24.35 2.09
CA LYS A 41 -0.78 25.76 2.01
C LYS A 41 0.35 25.98 1.01
N LEU A 42 1.36 25.11 1.00
CA LEU A 42 2.57 25.31 0.17
C LEU A 42 2.44 24.66 -1.21
N LEU A 43 1.79 23.49 -1.27
CA LEU A 43 1.67 22.72 -2.51
C LEU A 43 0.30 22.85 -3.18
N HIS A 44 -0.59 23.70 -2.65
CA HIS A 44 -1.96 23.88 -3.13
C HIS A 44 -2.73 22.55 -3.22
N GLY A 45 -2.41 21.61 -2.32
CA GLY A 45 -3.07 20.32 -2.24
C GLY A 45 -4.56 20.46 -1.93
N ARG A 46 -5.36 19.51 -2.42
CA ARG A 46 -6.79 19.42 -2.13
C ARG A 46 -7.11 18.10 -1.46
N HIS A 47 -8.06 18.12 -0.52
CA HIS A 47 -8.58 16.90 0.08
C HIS A 47 -9.39 16.11 -0.95
N ALA A 48 -8.96 14.88 -1.22
CA ALA A 48 -9.63 13.98 -2.16
C ALA A 48 -10.75 13.13 -1.53
N GLY A 49 -11.08 13.38 -0.26
CA GLY A 49 -12.05 12.63 0.53
C GLY A 49 -11.40 11.74 1.59
N ARG A 50 -12.24 10.99 2.31
CA ARG A 50 -11.77 10.02 3.31
C ARG A 50 -11.18 8.81 2.61
N TRP A 51 -10.06 8.33 3.11
CA TRP A 51 -9.43 7.12 2.61
C TRP A 51 -9.19 6.17 3.76
N ASN A 52 -9.55 4.90 3.56
CA ASN A 52 -9.20 3.85 4.51
C ASN A 52 -8.65 2.62 3.79
N MET A 53 -7.78 1.92 4.49
CA MET A 53 -7.25 0.63 4.07
C MET A 53 -7.16 -0.32 5.26
N THR A 54 -7.18 -1.62 4.99
CA THR A 54 -6.87 -2.64 5.99
C THR A 54 -5.71 -3.48 5.50
N CYS A 55 -4.67 -3.59 6.32
CA CYS A 55 -3.51 -4.42 6.06
C CYS A 55 -3.55 -5.65 6.98
N LYS A 56 -3.71 -6.85 6.41
CA LYS A 56 -3.65 -8.12 7.14
C LYS A 56 -2.36 -8.86 6.84
N VAL A 57 -1.79 -9.51 7.83
CA VAL A 57 -0.59 -10.34 7.69
C VAL A 57 -0.95 -11.77 8.07
N PHE A 58 -0.71 -12.69 7.15
CA PHE A 58 -0.88 -14.12 7.34
C PHE A 58 0.48 -14.81 7.35
N ARG A 59 0.61 -15.84 8.17
CA ARG A 59 1.80 -16.69 8.26
C ARG A 59 1.46 -18.10 7.83
N ASP A 60 2.34 -18.68 7.00
CA ASP A 60 2.28 -20.07 6.59
C ASP A 60 2.47 -21.00 7.80
N THR A 61 1.68 -22.06 7.87
CA THR A 61 1.73 -23.11 8.91
C THR A 61 2.29 -24.44 8.41
N ASN A 62 2.82 -24.50 7.19
CA ASN A 62 3.36 -25.72 6.60
C ASN A 62 4.48 -26.34 7.49
N PRO A 63 4.28 -27.57 8.02
CA PRO A 63 5.22 -28.22 8.92
C PRO A 63 6.50 -28.72 8.22
N VAL A 64 6.56 -28.70 6.88
CA VAL A 64 7.74 -29.12 6.12
C VAL A 64 8.85 -28.07 6.17
N GLN A 65 8.52 -26.80 6.39
CA GLN A 65 9.48 -25.69 6.46
C GLN A 65 9.92 -25.36 7.90
N LYS A 66 9.98 -26.34 8.82
CA LYS A 66 10.33 -26.13 10.24
C LYS A 66 11.74 -25.57 10.49
N THR A 67 12.63 -25.62 9.50
CA THR A 67 13.99 -25.06 9.57
C THR A 67 14.10 -23.62 9.06
N GLY A 68 13.02 -23.03 8.54
CA GLY A 68 12.98 -21.66 8.05
C GLY A 68 11.91 -20.80 8.73
N THR A 69 12.08 -19.48 8.69
CA THR A 69 11.01 -18.52 8.97
C THR A 69 9.95 -18.69 7.88
N GLY A 70 8.88 -19.47 8.15
CA GLY A 70 7.80 -19.73 7.19
C GLY A 70 7.25 -18.46 6.51
N LYS A 71 6.69 -18.62 5.30
CA LYS A 71 6.32 -17.51 4.42
C LYS A 71 5.26 -16.59 5.02
N PHE A 72 5.32 -15.32 4.61
CA PHE A 72 4.30 -14.32 4.91
C PHE A 72 3.49 -13.97 3.68
N MET A 73 2.19 -13.80 3.89
CA MET A 73 1.27 -13.20 2.93
C MET A 73 0.76 -11.88 3.53
N TYR A 74 0.98 -10.79 2.80
CA TYR A 74 0.43 -9.48 3.10
C TYR A 74 -0.82 -9.29 2.26
N GLN A 75 -1.94 -8.92 2.88
CA GLN A 75 -3.17 -8.61 2.19
C GLN A 75 -3.54 -7.16 2.45
N VAL A 76 -3.85 -6.41 1.40
CA VAL A 76 -4.32 -5.02 1.45
C VAL A 76 -5.71 -4.94 0.86
N ALA A 77 -6.64 -4.36 1.62
CA ALA A 77 -7.98 -4.02 1.14
C ALA A 77 -8.15 -2.50 1.17
N LEU A 78 -8.63 -1.91 0.09
CA LEU A 78 -8.85 -0.46 -0.05
C LEU A 78 -10.35 -0.14 -0.04
N SER A 79 -10.78 0.90 0.68
CA SER A 79 -12.20 1.36 0.66
C SER A 79 -12.69 1.71 -0.73
N GLN A 80 -11.81 2.28 -1.56
CA GLN A 80 -12.12 2.73 -2.91
C GLN A 80 -12.47 1.54 -3.83
N HIS A 81 -11.97 0.35 -3.51
CA HIS A 81 -12.17 -0.88 -4.27
C HIS A 81 -12.68 -1.98 -3.33
N PRO A 82 -13.91 -1.87 -2.79
CA PRO A 82 -14.38 -2.73 -1.71
C PRO A 82 -14.60 -4.18 -2.13
N ARG A 83 -14.56 -4.46 -3.43
CA ARG A 83 -14.67 -5.81 -4.02
C ARG A 83 -13.32 -6.49 -4.22
N HIS A 84 -12.22 -5.74 -4.13
CA HIS A 84 -10.88 -6.25 -4.42
C HIS A 84 -10.01 -6.32 -3.16
N VAL A 85 -9.12 -7.29 -3.15
CA VAL A 85 -8.01 -7.41 -2.21
C VAL A 85 -6.73 -7.68 -2.99
N TYR A 86 -5.62 -7.15 -2.49
CA TYR A 86 -4.30 -7.33 -3.08
C TYR A 86 -3.46 -8.15 -2.12
N CYS A 87 -2.97 -9.29 -2.57
CA CYS A 87 -2.15 -10.21 -1.79
C CYS A 87 -0.72 -10.22 -2.31
N MET A 88 0.25 -10.14 -1.41
CA MET A 88 1.66 -10.29 -1.72
C MET A 88 2.24 -11.44 -0.91
N VAL A 89 2.79 -12.46 -1.56
CA VAL A 89 3.45 -13.59 -0.90
C VAL A 89 4.95 -13.48 -1.07
N ASP A 90 5.68 -13.48 0.05
CA ASP A 90 7.15 -13.55 0.08
C ASP A 90 7.84 -12.51 -0.81
N GLY A 91 7.27 -11.30 -0.91
CA GLY A 91 7.81 -10.18 -1.67
C GLY A 91 7.84 -10.33 -3.20
N SER A 92 7.32 -11.43 -3.75
CA SER A 92 7.54 -11.80 -5.17
C SER A 92 6.24 -12.01 -5.95
N VAL A 93 5.19 -12.53 -5.31
CA VAL A 93 3.93 -12.84 -5.98
C VAL A 93 2.88 -11.82 -5.56
N LEU A 94 2.44 -10.97 -6.49
CA LEU A 94 1.29 -10.09 -6.30
C LEU A 94 0.06 -10.72 -6.96
N VAL A 95 -1.04 -10.81 -6.22
CA VAL A 95 -2.33 -11.31 -6.68
C VAL A 95 -3.38 -10.27 -6.39
N GLU A 96 -4.04 -9.77 -7.43
CA GLU A 96 -5.32 -9.10 -7.30
C GLU A 96 -6.42 -10.17 -7.27
N ALA A 97 -7.26 -10.14 -6.26
CA ALA A 97 -8.33 -11.11 -6.07
C ALA A 97 -9.60 -10.42 -5.59
N ASP A 98 -10.73 -11.10 -5.76
CA ASP A 98 -11.98 -10.67 -5.18
C ASP A 98 -11.98 -10.85 -3.65
N LYS A 99 -12.80 -10.06 -2.97
CA LYS A 99 -12.96 -10.09 -1.51
C LYS A 99 -13.38 -11.46 -0.96
N GLU A 100 -13.94 -12.32 -1.81
CA GLU A 100 -14.22 -13.72 -1.47
C GLU A 100 -12.97 -14.50 -1.05
N LEU A 101 -11.77 -14.09 -1.48
CA LEU A 101 -10.51 -14.66 -1.03
C LEU A 101 -10.36 -14.58 0.50
N GLU A 102 -10.90 -13.54 1.15
CA GLU A 102 -10.87 -13.45 2.62
C GLU A 102 -11.64 -14.62 3.27
N ASN A 103 -12.76 -15.02 2.67
CA ASN A 103 -13.56 -16.15 3.13
C ASN A 103 -12.82 -17.47 2.92
N VAL A 104 -12.11 -17.60 1.80
CA VAL A 104 -11.27 -18.77 1.50
C VAL A 104 -10.13 -18.88 2.52
N LEU A 105 -9.40 -17.79 2.78
CA LEU A 105 -8.35 -17.73 3.81
C LEU A 105 -8.90 -18.04 5.20
N GLY A 106 -10.13 -17.59 5.49
CA GLY A 106 -10.84 -17.92 6.73
C GLY A 106 -11.13 -19.41 6.92
N LYS A 107 -11.26 -20.17 5.82
CA LYS A 107 -11.44 -21.63 5.84
C LYS A 107 -10.10 -22.39 5.85
N LEU A 108 -9.04 -21.82 5.26
CA LEU A 108 -7.71 -22.42 5.14
C LEU A 108 -6.78 -22.10 6.32
N LYS A 109 -7.29 -22.12 7.56
CA LYS A 109 -6.51 -21.79 8.76
C LYS A 109 -5.37 -22.77 9.07
N ASN A 110 -5.43 -23.97 8.50
CA ASN A 110 -4.38 -24.98 8.57
C ASN A 110 -3.20 -24.70 7.63
N LEU A 111 -3.36 -23.77 6.69
CA LEU A 111 -2.31 -23.31 5.76
C LEU A 111 -1.86 -21.89 6.08
N TRP A 112 -2.82 -21.00 6.39
CA TRP A 112 -2.56 -19.59 6.63
C TRP A 112 -3.22 -19.14 7.93
N VAL A 113 -2.41 -18.64 8.85
CA VAL A 113 -2.89 -18.07 10.11
C VAL A 113 -2.70 -16.57 10.09
N MET A 114 -3.81 -15.83 10.25
CA MET A 114 -3.77 -14.38 10.44
C MET A 114 -3.01 -14.05 11.73
N ARG A 115 -1.99 -13.21 11.64
CA ARG A 115 -1.17 -12.76 12.77
C ARG A 115 -1.45 -11.32 13.15
N GLN A 116 -1.73 -10.47 12.16
CA GLN A 116 -1.99 -9.05 12.38
C GLN A 116 -3.07 -8.55 11.43
N SER A 117 -3.84 -7.58 11.90
CA SER A 117 -4.82 -6.84 11.12
C SER A 117 -4.77 -5.39 11.57
N VAL A 118 -4.30 -4.50 10.68
CA VAL A 118 -4.10 -3.08 10.97
C VAL A 118 -5.04 -2.27 10.08
N PRO A 119 -6.10 -1.65 10.64
CA PRO A 119 -6.86 -0.64 9.93
C PRO A 119 -6.06 0.66 9.86
N VAL A 120 -6.15 1.36 8.74
CA VAL A 120 -5.60 2.70 8.54
C VAL A 120 -6.72 3.58 8.01
N GLU A 121 -6.98 4.67 8.70
CA GLU A 121 -8.04 5.64 8.39
C GLU A 121 -7.43 7.04 8.34
N VAL A 122 -7.79 7.79 7.30
CA VAL A 122 -7.34 9.16 7.04
C VAL A 122 -8.52 10.04 6.63
#